data_AF-A0A1J5TFW2-F1
#
_entry.id   AF-A0A1J5TFW2-F1
#
_cell.length_a   1.000
_cell.length_b   1.000
_cell.length_c   1.000
_cell.angle_alpha   90.00
_cell.angle_beta   90.00
_cell.angle_gamma   90.00
#
_symmetry.space_group_name_H-M   'P 1'
#
loop_
_entity.id
_entity.type
_entity.pdbx_description
1 polymer ?
#
loop_
_entity_poly.entity_id
_entity_poly.type
_entity_poly.pdbx_seq_one_letter_code
_entity_poly.pdbx_strand_id
1 'polypeptide(L)'
;MNVLQKSLLAIIAITLLLPISEAEDKIYRVEGLPSDLHYSTGSSYEIILTANDYASISEVNISVTNGSLSSTNSFEADVHNLILESSEEGWTFFWKAPSQSFSLGEGNSLMVIVFTDLEGDVWASYESMLRSPEIVSHSTSNVPDWANSLAWVGVSITVLCTVAGSYVLRRDKLKK
;
A
#
# COMPACT_ATOMS: atom_id res chain seq x y z
N MET A 1 -6.38 62.92 27.30
CA MET A 1 -6.59 61.58 26.69
C MET A 1 -7.16 60.67 27.76
N ASN A 2 -8.42 60.26 27.63
CA ASN A 2 -9.15 59.53 28.67
C ASN A 2 -8.63 58.10 28.82
N VAL A 3 -8.80 57.49 30.00
CA VAL A 3 -8.32 56.13 30.32
C VAL A 3 -8.79 55.10 29.30
N LEU A 4 -10.03 55.24 28.81
CA LEU A 4 -10.61 54.43 27.75
C LEU A 4 -9.84 54.51 26.43
N GLN A 5 -9.39 55.70 26.01
CA GLN A 5 -8.61 55.86 24.77
C GLN A 5 -7.23 55.23 24.90
N LYS A 6 -6.59 55.31 26.08
CA LYS A 6 -5.31 54.66 26.33
C LYS A 6 -5.45 53.13 26.34
N SER A 7 -6.52 52.61 26.92
CA SER A 7 -6.83 51.17 26.91
C SER A 7 -7.09 50.67 25.49
N LEU A 8 -7.83 51.44 24.67
CA LEU A 8 -8.12 51.06 23.29
C LEU A 8 -6.84 51.03 22.44
N LEU A 9 -5.98 52.04 22.58
CA LEU A 9 -4.68 52.10 21.90
C LEU A 9 -3.74 50.97 22.35
N ALA A 10 -3.76 50.60 23.63
CA ALA A 10 -2.97 49.49 24.14
C ALA A 10 -3.43 48.14 23.56
N ILE A 11 -4.74 47.91 23.45
CA ILE A 11 -5.29 46.70 22.83
C ILE A 11 -4.91 46.64 21.34
N ILE A 12 -5.05 47.74 20.60
CA ILE A 12 -4.68 47.83 19.18
C ILE A 12 -3.18 47.58 18.99
N ALA A 13 -2.34 48.15 19.85
CA ALA A 13 -0.89 47.91 19.82
C ALA A 13 -0.55 46.45 20.08
N ILE A 14 -1.19 45.81 21.08
CA ILE A 14 -0.96 44.38 21.37
C ILE A 14 -1.38 43.51 20.18
N THR A 15 -2.50 43.81 19.52
CA THR A 15 -2.94 43.05 18.33
C THR A 15 -2.06 43.25 17.10
N LEU A 16 -1.42 44.41 16.96
CA LEU A 16 -0.48 44.70 15.86
C LEU A 16 0.93 44.15 16.09
N LEU A 17 1.29 43.86 17.34
CA LEU A 17 2.57 43.30 17.76
C LEU A 17 2.50 41.80 18.06
N LEU A 18 1.34 41.17 17.91
CA LEU A 18 1.29 39.71 17.86
C LEU A 18 2.13 39.29 16.64
N PRO A 19 3.12 38.40 16.82
CA PRO A 19 3.81 37.83 15.68
C PRO A 19 2.72 37.23 14.80
N ILE A 20 2.59 37.75 13.59
CA ILE A 20 1.92 37.04 12.52
C ILE A 20 2.78 35.80 12.38
N SER A 21 2.39 34.72 13.06
CA SER A 21 2.92 33.41 12.76
C SER A 21 2.52 33.22 11.32
N GLU A 22 3.44 33.50 10.40
CA GLU A 22 3.35 32.99 9.05
C GLU A 22 3.28 31.48 9.28
N ALA A 23 2.07 30.94 9.29
CA ALA A 23 1.87 29.53 9.11
C ALA A 23 2.29 29.29 7.66
N GLU A 24 3.60 29.21 7.46
CA GLU A 24 4.17 28.77 6.21
C GLU A 24 3.68 27.34 6.04
N ASP A 25 2.65 27.18 5.21
CA ASP A 25 2.06 25.88 4.94
C ASP A 25 3.16 25.03 4.31
N LYS A 26 3.63 24.04 5.07
CA LYS A 26 4.58 23.03 4.60
C LYS A 26 3.87 22.16 3.59
N ILE A 27 4.18 22.35 2.31
CA ILE A 27 3.54 21.65 1.20
C ILE A 27 4.56 20.70 0.60
N TYR A 28 4.21 19.42 0.56
CA TYR A 28 4.99 18.39 -0.11
C TYR A 28 4.10 17.53 -1.00
N ARG A 29 4.71 16.90 -1.99
CA ARG A 29 4.03 15.99 -2.92
C ARG A 29 4.90 14.76 -3.15
N VAL A 30 4.23 13.61 -3.10
CA VAL A 30 4.81 12.29 -3.35
C VAL A 30 4.17 11.74 -4.62
N GLU A 31 5.00 11.45 -5.63
CA GLU A 31 4.57 10.93 -6.92
C GLU A 31 5.22 9.59 -7.23
N GLY A 32 4.65 8.82 -8.17
CA GLY A 32 5.25 7.58 -8.64
C GLY A 32 4.82 6.31 -7.89
N LEU A 33 3.93 6.45 -6.91
CA LEU A 33 3.26 5.32 -6.28
C LEU A 33 2.26 4.64 -7.25
N PRO A 34 1.94 3.35 -7.05
CA PRO A 34 0.89 2.68 -7.81
C PRO A 34 -0.45 3.41 -7.69
N SER A 35 -1.19 3.53 -8.80
CA SER A 35 -2.40 4.34 -8.91
C SER A 35 -3.53 3.94 -7.94
N ASP A 36 -3.62 2.66 -7.61
CA ASP A 36 -4.59 2.06 -6.68
C ASP A 36 -3.93 1.62 -5.36
N LEU A 37 -2.65 1.97 -5.19
CA LEU A 37 -1.76 1.50 -4.13
C LEU A 37 -1.57 -0.02 -4.12
N HIS A 38 -1.95 -0.75 -5.17
CA HIS A 38 -1.60 -2.16 -5.33
C HIS A 38 -0.32 -2.27 -6.15
N TYR A 39 0.72 -2.81 -5.53
CA TYR A 39 1.99 -3.01 -6.22
C TYR A 39 1.96 -4.30 -7.06
N SER A 40 2.77 -4.33 -8.11
CA SER A 40 3.08 -5.54 -8.88
C SER A 40 4.33 -6.22 -8.32
N THR A 41 4.25 -7.53 -8.05
CA THR A 41 5.35 -8.30 -7.45
C THR A 41 6.65 -8.13 -8.23
N GLY A 42 7.73 -7.74 -7.54
CA GLY A 42 9.06 -7.56 -8.12
C GLY A 42 9.23 -6.33 -9.03
N SER A 43 8.18 -5.51 -9.22
CA SER A 43 8.26 -4.27 -9.99
C SER A 43 8.99 -3.17 -9.24
N SER A 44 9.70 -2.33 -9.98
CA SER A 44 10.37 -1.13 -9.46
C SER A 44 9.54 0.11 -9.77
N TYR A 45 9.36 0.96 -8.77
CA TYR A 45 8.65 2.23 -8.84
C TYR A 45 9.64 3.36 -8.58
N GLU A 46 9.67 4.32 -9.51
CA GLU A 46 10.40 5.58 -9.33
C GLU A 46 9.50 6.56 -8.59
N ILE A 47 9.95 7.01 -7.43
CA ILE A 47 9.19 7.90 -6.55
C ILE A 47 9.89 9.25 -6.51
N ILE A 48 9.10 10.29 -6.76
CA ILE A 48 9.56 11.67 -6.83
C ILE A 48 8.95 12.44 -5.67
N LEU A 49 9.79 13.10 -4.89
CA LEU A 49 9.43 13.94 -3.76
C LEU A 49 9.71 15.40 -4.12
N THR A 50 8.69 16.24 -4.01
CA THR A 50 8.81 17.69 -4.20
C THR A 50 8.25 18.41 -2.98
N ALA A 51 8.85 19.54 -2.65
CA ALA A 51 8.46 20.39 -1.53
C ALA A 51 8.41 21.86 -1.97
N ASN A 52 7.68 22.69 -1.25
CA ASN A 52 7.63 24.13 -1.52
C ASN A 52 8.88 24.86 -1.01
N ASP A 53 9.52 24.37 0.04
CA ASP A 53 10.73 24.94 0.61
C ASP A 53 11.78 23.86 0.87
N TYR A 54 12.70 23.73 -0.07
CA TYR A 54 13.82 22.79 0.01
C TYR A 54 14.92 23.24 0.97
N ALA A 55 15.10 24.55 1.16
CA ALA A 55 16.19 25.10 1.97
C ALA A 55 15.98 24.82 3.46
N SER A 56 14.72 24.65 3.88
CA SER A 56 14.36 24.28 5.25
C SER A 56 14.49 22.79 5.55
N ILE A 57 14.81 21.94 4.56
CA ILE A 57 14.89 20.48 4.73
C ILE A 57 16.35 20.04 4.66
N SER A 58 16.86 19.47 5.77
CA SER A 58 18.24 18.97 5.84
C SER A 58 18.40 17.59 5.24
N GLU A 59 17.41 16.71 5.47
CA GLU A 59 17.43 15.32 5.03
C GLU A 59 16.01 14.76 4.90
N VAL A 60 15.90 13.72 4.10
CA VAL A 60 14.67 12.94 3.95
C VAL A 60 14.96 11.49 4.30
N ASN A 61 14.26 10.98 5.30
CA ASN A 61 14.37 9.60 5.76
C ASN A 61 13.19 8.78 5.23
N ILE A 62 13.49 7.78 4.42
CA ILE A 62 12.51 6.87 3.81
C ILE A 62 12.67 5.49 4.43
N SER A 63 11.60 4.96 4.99
CA SER A 63 11.56 3.60 5.51
C SER A 63 10.42 2.80 4.90
N VAL A 64 10.65 1.51 4.69
CA VAL A 64 9.65 0.55 4.20
C VAL A 64 9.66 -0.72 5.04
N THR A 65 8.48 -1.29 5.30
CA THR A 65 8.40 -2.59 5.98
C THR A 65 8.67 -3.77 5.05
N ASN A 66 8.46 -3.59 3.74
CA ASN A 66 8.64 -4.65 2.75
C ASN A 66 9.11 -4.11 1.38
N GLY A 67 9.85 -4.93 0.64
CA GLY A 67 10.56 -4.52 -0.57
C GLY A 67 11.93 -3.90 -0.28
N SER A 68 12.56 -3.32 -1.30
CA SER A 68 13.91 -2.76 -1.20
C SER A 68 13.95 -1.34 -1.76
N LEU A 69 14.65 -0.44 -1.07
CA LEU A 69 14.87 0.95 -1.47
C LEU A 69 16.23 1.12 -2.15
N SER A 70 16.33 2.09 -3.06
CA SER A 70 17.61 2.52 -3.63
C SER A 70 17.52 3.96 -4.13
N SER A 71 18.63 4.69 -4.11
CA SER A 71 18.74 6.00 -4.77
C SER A 71 18.85 5.91 -6.29
N THR A 72 19.21 4.72 -6.81
CA THR A 72 19.37 4.47 -8.24
C THR A 72 18.51 3.29 -8.67
N ASN A 73 18.34 3.08 -9.98
CA ASN A 73 17.62 1.91 -10.50
C ASN A 73 18.42 0.58 -10.38
N SER A 74 19.32 0.50 -9.40
CA SER A 74 20.09 -0.69 -9.02
C SER A 74 19.82 -0.98 -7.55
N PHE A 75 19.41 -2.19 -7.24
CA PHE A 75 18.97 -2.56 -5.89
C PHE A 75 19.98 -3.48 -5.23
N GLU A 76 20.37 -3.11 -4.01
CA GLU A 76 20.98 -4.04 -3.07
C GLU A 76 19.89 -4.87 -2.38
N ALA A 77 20.27 -6.02 -1.81
CA ALA A 77 19.31 -6.87 -1.12
C ALA A 77 18.88 -6.23 0.20
N ASP A 78 17.56 -6.21 0.44
CA ASP A 78 16.94 -5.93 1.75
C ASP A 78 17.27 -4.57 2.39
N VAL A 79 17.37 -3.53 1.56
CA VAL A 79 17.48 -2.14 2.04
C VAL A 79 16.09 -1.61 2.41
N HIS A 80 15.81 -1.50 3.70
CA HIS A 80 14.52 -1.03 4.22
C HIS A 80 14.52 0.43 4.70
N ASN A 81 15.68 1.07 4.73
CA ASN A 81 15.85 2.47 5.11
C ASN A 81 16.79 3.16 4.13
N LEU A 82 16.42 4.35 3.67
CA LEU A 82 17.21 5.19 2.78
C LEU A 82 17.14 6.63 3.28
N ILE A 83 18.32 7.25 3.45
CA ILE A 83 18.42 8.66 3.82
C ILE A 83 18.94 9.42 2.59
N LEU A 84 18.24 10.48 2.23
CA LEU A 84 18.61 11.39 1.15
C LEU A 84 18.99 12.73 1.78
N GLU A 85 20.16 13.25 1.40
CA GLU A 85 20.65 14.56 1.85
C GLU A 85 19.83 15.71 1.24
N SER A 86 20.00 16.93 1.75
CA SER A 86 19.36 18.14 1.22
C SER A 86 19.52 18.26 -0.30
N SER A 87 18.46 18.70 -0.99
CA SER A 87 18.45 18.88 -2.45
C SER A 87 17.68 20.15 -2.82
N GLU A 88 18.12 20.88 -3.84
CA GLU A 88 17.45 22.09 -4.34
C GLU A 88 16.37 21.80 -5.39
N GLU A 89 16.38 20.60 -5.98
CA GLU A 89 15.47 20.20 -7.07
C GLU A 89 14.44 19.14 -6.64
N GLY A 90 14.43 18.78 -5.35
CA GLY A 90 13.66 17.67 -4.80
C GLY A 90 14.45 16.36 -4.81
N TRP A 91 13.76 15.25 -4.51
CA TRP A 91 14.39 13.95 -4.32
C TRP A 91 13.76 12.89 -5.19
N THR A 92 14.59 12.02 -5.75
CA THR A 92 14.15 10.84 -6.48
C THR A 92 14.75 9.60 -5.85
N PHE A 93 13.93 8.60 -5.60
CA PHE A 93 14.37 7.29 -5.17
C PHE A 93 13.54 6.19 -5.82
N PHE A 94 14.01 4.96 -5.71
CA PHE A 94 13.37 3.80 -6.28
C PHE A 94 12.95 2.85 -5.17
N TRP A 95 11.72 2.35 -5.26
CA TRP A 95 11.23 1.27 -4.42
C TRP A 95 10.93 0.06 -5.27
N LYS A 96 11.56 -1.07 -4.95
CA LYS A 96 11.27 -2.36 -5.55
C LYS A 96 10.31 -3.14 -4.67
N ALA A 97 9.15 -3.46 -5.22
CA ALA A 97 8.19 -4.34 -4.59
C ALA A 97 8.80 -5.70 -4.28
N PRO A 98 8.36 -6.37 -3.20
CA PRO A 98 8.84 -7.70 -2.85
C PRO A 98 8.61 -8.69 -3.99
N SER A 99 9.57 -9.61 -4.17
CA SER A 99 9.54 -10.63 -5.22
C SER A 99 8.62 -11.82 -4.90
N GLN A 100 8.16 -11.93 -3.65
CA GLN A 100 7.20 -12.92 -3.20
C GLN A 100 5.99 -12.21 -2.57
N SER A 101 4.78 -12.56 -3.00
CA SER A 101 3.55 -12.17 -2.30
C SER A 101 3.13 -13.33 -1.42
N PHE A 102 3.32 -13.20 -0.11
CA PHE A 102 2.84 -14.22 0.82
C PHE A 102 1.32 -14.06 0.99
N SER A 103 0.57 -15.15 0.78
CA SER A 103 -0.91 -15.17 0.81
C SER A 103 -1.51 -14.96 2.20
N LEU A 104 -0.69 -14.81 3.25
CA LEU A 104 -1.10 -14.71 4.64
C LEU A 104 -1.18 -13.27 5.18
N GLY A 105 -1.22 -12.26 4.30
CA GLY A 105 -1.42 -10.86 4.71
C GLY A 105 -0.13 -10.08 5.03
N GLU A 106 1.03 -10.72 4.89
CA GLU A 106 2.36 -10.10 5.06
C GLU A 106 2.88 -9.42 3.77
N GLY A 107 2.09 -9.40 2.69
CA GLY A 107 2.50 -8.80 1.42
C GLY A 107 2.53 -7.28 1.45
N ASN A 108 1.74 -6.62 2.30
CA ASN A 108 1.69 -5.16 2.26
C ASN A 108 3.01 -4.53 2.70
N SER A 109 3.34 -3.39 2.10
CA SER A 109 4.48 -2.56 2.48
C SER A 109 3.98 -1.22 3.02
N LEU A 110 4.33 -0.90 4.25
CA LEU A 110 4.14 0.43 4.78
C LEU A 110 5.35 1.27 4.41
N MET A 111 5.12 2.36 3.67
CA MET A 111 6.13 3.35 3.33
C MET A 111 5.94 4.57 4.20
N VAL A 112 7.02 4.98 4.88
CA VAL A 112 7.06 6.18 5.70
C VAL A 112 8.19 7.08 5.18
N ILE A 113 7.87 8.34 4.94
CA ILE A 113 8.81 9.36 4.49
C ILE A 113 8.75 10.49 5.51
N VAL A 114 9.89 10.82 6.10
CA VAL A 114 10.03 11.89 7.08
C VAL A 114 11.00 12.92 6.52
N PHE A 115 10.52 14.15 6.38
CA PHE A 115 11.35 15.30 6.03
C PHE A 115 11.84 15.90 7.36
N THR A 116 13.14 16.03 7.52
CA THR A 116 13.77 16.61 8.72
C THR A 116 14.24 18.02 8.40
N ASP A 117 14.03 18.96 9.31
CA ASP A 117 14.53 20.33 9.18
C ASP A 117 15.99 20.50 9.65
N LEU A 118 16.52 21.70 9.47
CA LEU A 118 17.90 22.05 9.84
C LEU A 118 18.20 21.92 11.35
N GLU A 119 17.17 21.91 12.21
CA GLU A 119 17.30 21.75 13.66
C GLU A 119 17.22 20.26 14.08
N GLY A 120 16.88 19.37 13.16
CA GLY A 120 16.69 17.95 13.38
C GLY A 120 15.25 17.57 13.76
N ASP A 121 14.32 18.52 13.70
CA ASP A 121 12.90 18.29 13.98
C ASP A 121 12.16 17.83 12.71
N VAL A 122 10.97 17.24 12.90
CA VAL A 122 10.16 16.77 11.78
C VAL A 122 9.56 17.98 11.06
N TRP A 123 10.04 18.22 9.84
CA TRP A 123 9.47 19.22 8.95
C TRP A 123 8.08 18.77 8.48
N ALA A 124 7.98 17.58 7.90
CA ALA A 124 6.71 16.94 7.52
C ALA A 124 6.85 15.41 7.46
N SER A 125 5.73 14.70 7.42
CA SER A 125 5.72 13.23 7.35
C SER A 125 4.65 12.73 6.39
N TYR A 126 4.98 11.70 5.60
CA TYR A 126 4.08 10.98 4.73
C TYR A 126 4.07 9.50 5.08
N GLU A 127 2.88 8.91 5.12
CA GLU A 127 2.70 7.48 5.37
C GLU A 127 1.72 6.91 4.34
N SER A 128 2.08 5.79 3.73
CA SER A 128 1.23 5.12 2.76
C SER A 128 1.37 3.61 2.81
N MET A 129 0.23 2.93 2.77
CA MET A 129 0.14 1.47 2.77
C MET A 129 0.01 0.95 1.35
N LEU A 130 1.08 0.34 0.85
CA LEU A 130 1.17 -0.30 -0.46
C LEU A 130 0.72 -1.75 -0.35
N ARG A 131 -0.38 -2.08 -1.01
CA ARG A 131 -1.06 -3.37 -0.89
C ARG A 131 -0.50 -4.38 -1.89
N SER A 132 -0.51 -5.64 -1.50
CA SER A 132 -0.19 -6.75 -2.41
C SER A 132 -1.09 -6.74 -3.66
N PRO A 133 -0.64 -7.31 -4.79
CA PRO A 133 -1.47 -7.39 -5.99
C PRO A 133 -2.86 -7.96 -5.68
N GLU A 134 -3.89 -7.45 -6.34
CA GLU A 134 -5.25 -7.97 -6.18
C GLU A 134 -5.29 -9.46 -6.53
N ILE A 135 -5.86 -10.27 -5.64
CA ILE A 135 -6.10 -11.68 -5.91
C ILE A 135 -7.26 -11.72 -6.90
N VAL A 136 -6.94 -11.75 -8.19
CA VAL A 136 -7.94 -12.02 -9.22
C VAL A 136 -8.45 -13.43 -8.98
N SER A 137 -9.70 -13.56 -8.53
CA SER A 137 -10.32 -14.86 -8.37
C SER A 137 -10.32 -15.54 -9.74
N HIS A 138 -9.49 -16.55 -9.93
CA HIS A 138 -9.66 -17.45 -11.05
C HIS A 138 -11.02 -18.11 -10.85
N SER A 139 -12.00 -17.74 -11.68
CA SER A 139 -13.36 -18.30 -11.68
C SER A 139 -13.41 -19.77 -12.08
N THR A 140 -12.27 -20.46 -12.14
CA THR A 140 -12.18 -21.90 -12.15
C THR A 140 -12.55 -22.40 -10.77
N SER A 141 -13.79 -22.90 -10.66
CA SER A 141 -14.24 -23.83 -9.63
C SER A 141 -13.04 -24.47 -8.90
N ASN A 142 -12.87 -24.15 -7.60
CA ASN A 142 -11.84 -24.73 -6.72
C ASN A 142 -11.91 -26.27 -6.63
N VAL A 143 -12.78 -26.92 -7.40
CA VAL A 143 -12.84 -28.36 -7.61
C VAL A 143 -11.86 -28.71 -8.72
N PRO A 144 -10.74 -29.39 -8.42
CA PRO A 144 -9.85 -29.88 -9.45
C PRO A 144 -10.60 -30.77 -10.45
N ASP A 145 -10.17 -30.78 -11.72
CA ASP A 145 -10.83 -31.55 -12.78
C ASP A 145 -10.97 -33.05 -12.44
N TRP A 146 -10.02 -33.60 -11.69
CA TRP A 146 -10.09 -34.97 -11.20
C TRP A 146 -11.26 -35.21 -10.24
N ALA A 147 -11.60 -34.24 -9.38
CA ALA A 147 -12.70 -34.37 -8.44
C ALA A 147 -14.06 -34.27 -9.15
N ASN A 148 -14.17 -33.41 -10.16
CA ASN A 148 -15.35 -33.34 -11.03
C ASN A 148 -15.51 -34.65 -11.84
N SER A 149 -14.41 -35.17 -12.40
CA SER A 149 -14.41 -36.44 -13.13
C SER A 149 -14.86 -37.61 -12.24
N LEU A 150 -14.33 -37.72 -11.02
CA LEU A 150 -14.73 -38.76 -10.06
C LEU A 150 -16.20 -38.69 -9.68
N ALA A 151 -16.75 -37.48 -9.51
CA ALA A 151 -18.17 -37.29 -9.20
C ALA A 151 -19.06 -37.83 -10.34
N TRP A 152 -18.75 -37.50 -11.59
CA TRP A 152 -19.51 -38.00 -12.75
C TRP A 152 -19.36 -39.51 -12.96
N VAL A 153 -18.19 -40.08 -12.69
CA VAL A 153 -17.97 -41.54 -12.73
C VAL A 153 -18.80 -42.24 -11.64
N GLY A 154 -18.82 -41.71 -10.42
CA GLY A 154 -19.62 -42.27 -9.32
C GLY A 154 -21.13 -42.23 -9.61
N VAL A 155 -21.63 -41.13 -10.17
CA VAL A 155 -23.03 -41.02 -10.62
C VAL A 155 -23.34 -42.07 -11.69
N SER A 156 -22.47 -42.23 -12.68
CA SER A 156 -22.66 -43.18 -13.78
C SER A 156 -22.72 -44.64 -13.29
N ILE A 157 -21.84 -45.01 -12.36
CA ILE A 157 -21.83 -46.35 -11.75
C ILE A 157 -23.11 -46.59 -10.95
N THR A 158 -23.54 -45.61 -10.16
CA THR A 158 -24.76 -45.72 -9.34
C THR A 158 -26.00 -45.93 -10.21
N VAL A 159 -26.11 -45.19 -11.32
CA VAL A 159 -27.20 -45.37 -12.30
C VAL A 159 -27.17 -46.78 -12.89
N LEU A 160 -26.01 -47.28 -13.33
CA LEU A 160 -25.88 -48.63 -13.86
C LEU A 160 -26.27 -49.72 -12.84
N CYS A 161 -25.79 -49.61 -11.61
CA CYS A 161 -26.15 -50.53 -10.53
C CYS A 161 -27.64 -50.49 -10.22
N THR A 162 -28.27 -49.31 -10.24
CA THR A 162 -29.71 -49.15 -10.00
C THR A 162 -30.53 -49.81 -11.11
N VAL A 163 -30.13 -49.62 -12.38
CA VAL A 163 -30.79 -50.26 -13.54
C VAL A 163 -30.64 -51.78 -13.46
N ALA A 164 -29.43 -52.29 -13.23
CA ALA A 164 -29.17 -53.72 -13.10
C ALA A 164 -29.95 -54.35 -11.94
N GLY A 165 -29.94 -53.70 -10.77
CA GLY A 165 -30.71 -54.13 -9.60
C GLY A 165 -32.21 -54.15 -9.88
N SER A 166 -32.74 -53.13 -10.57
CA SER A 166 -34.15 -53.09 -10.96
C SER A 166 -34.54 -54.23 -11.92
N TYR A 167 -33.63 -54.62 -12.82
CA TYR A 167 -33.84 -55.72 -13.76
C TYR A 167 -33.85 -57.07 -13.05
N VAL A 168 -32.90 -57.32 -12.14
CA VAL A 168 -32.86 -58.54 -11.32
C VAL A 168 -34.13 -58.66 -10.47
N LEU A 169 -34.51 -57.61 -9.76
CA LEU A 169 -35.73 -57.59 -8.92
C LEU A 169 -37.01 -57.79 -9.74
N ARG A 170 -37.04 -57.33 -11.00
CA ARG A 170 -38.18 -57.56 -11.91
C ARG A 170 -38.24 -59.01 -12.40
N ARG A 171 -37.10 -59.67 -12.61
CA ARG A 171 -37.03 -61.08 -13.02
C ARG A 171 -37.56 -62.01 -11.93
N ASP A 172 -37.28 -61.73 -10.67
CA ASP A 172 -37.76 -62.55 -9.54
C ASP A 172 -39.28 -62.49 -9.35
N LYS A 173 -39.96 -61.44 -9.85
CA LYS A 173 -41.42 -61.33 -9.78
C LYS A 173 -42.18 -62.08 -10.89
N LEU A 174 -41.51 -62.58 -11.93
CA LEU A 174 -42.16 -63.27 -13.06
C LEU A 174 -42.42 -64.77 -12.84
N LYS A 175 -42.09 -65.31 -11.65
CA LYS A 175 -42.54 -66.64 -11.23
C LYS A 175 -43.76 -66.51 -10.31
N LYS A 176 -44.93 -66.27 -10.90
CA LYS A 176 -46.20 -66.55 -10.26
C LYS A 176 -47.21 -67.01 -11.29
#